data_AF-A0A5Q4DD36-F1
#
_entry.id   AF-A0A5Q4DD36-F1
#
_cell.length_a   1.000
_cell.length_b   1.000
_cell.length_c   1.000
_cell.angle_alpha   90.00
_cell.angle_beta   90.00
_cell.angle_gamma   90.00
#
_symmetry.space_group_name_H-M   'P 1'
#
loop_
_entity.id
_entity.type
_entity.pdbx_description
1 polymer ?
#
loop_
_entity_poly.entity_id
_entity_poly.type
_entity_poly.pdbx_seq_one_letter_code
_entity_poly.pdbx_strand_id
1 'polypeptide(L)'
;MNPADLRPGGRTSEPSRPAAARLPWLGGAVLAVLVLGAVGGTGATGVPGSTGAFGSTGALGLTGAPALASAAPSSLTVAFHGLGSTFPDGAPARVAGGFGGDTCLACHWEFDDAEDAVGSLQVSGVPEAWKPGERYTLDIEVKRPGMVVGGFQLAARFTSDTTQAGAFRIPEQESGRIAVLDEGGLLFAQHTEDGIPAENGAGRVRWSVIWEAPDEEAPGRPIPGTAEVVLNVSAVAGDGDRSQMGDYVYSAEFRIAR
;
A
#
# COMPACT_ATOMS: atom_id res chain seq x y z
N MET A 1 49.15 -2.51 -77.56
CA MET A 1 47.98 -2.37 -76.67
C MET A 1 48.31 -1.40 -75.53
N ASN A 2 47.27 -0.74 -75.04
CA ASN A 2 47.17 0.43 -74.13
C ASN A 2 47.57 0.13 -72.64
N PRO A 3 47.46 1.07 -71.66
CA PRO A 3 48.52 1.45 -70.72
C PRO A 3 48.09 1.27 -69.23
N ALA A 4 48.73 2.02 -68.32
CA ALA A 4 48.41 2.28 -66.91
C ALA A 4 49.06 1.35 -65.86
N ASP A 5 49.98 1.88 -65.06
CA ASP A 5 49.60 2.42 -63.74
C ASP A 5 50.72 3.28 -63.13
N LEU A 6 50.40 4.55 -62.85
CA LEU A 6 51.24 5.54 -62.18
C LEU A 6 50.71 5.73 -60.75
N ARG A 7 51.56 5.57 -59.73
CA ARG A 7 51.26 6.04 -58.35
C ARG A 7 52.07 7.29 -58.03
N PRO A 8 51.45 8.38 -57.54
CA PRO A 8 52.15 9.40 -56.78
C PRO A 8 51.72 9.38 -55.30
N GLY A 9 52.71 9.41 -54.40
CA GLY A 9 52.52 9.72 -52.99
C GLY A 9 52.43 11.23 -52.77
N GLY A 10 51.32 11.69 -52.20
CA GLY A 10 51.10 13.08 -51.83
C GLY A 10 50.75 13.21 -50.35
N ARG A 11 51.58 13.98 -49.63
CA ARG A 11 51.31 14.52 -48.29
C ARG A 11 50.15 15.50 -48.35
N THR A 12 49.23 15.44 -47.39
CA THR A 12 48.44 16.61 -46.98
C THR A 12 48.30 16.68 -45.48
N SER A 13 48.51 17.90 -45.01
CA SER A 13 48.50 18.47 -43.67
C SER A 13 47.13 18.42 -42.99
N GLU A 14 47.20 18.26 -41.67
CA GLU A 14 46.15 18.26 -40.65
C GLU A 14 45.54 19.66 -40.45
N PRO A 15 44.21 19.81 -40.33
CA PRO A 15 43.59 21.08 -39.98
C PRO A 15 43.42 21.25 -38.46
N SER A 16 43.86 22.41 -38.00
CA SER A 16 43.80 22.93 -36.63
C SER A 16 42.35 23.13 -36.13
N ARG A 17 42.08 22.62 -34.92
CA ARG A 17 40.84 22.84 -34.16
C ARG A 17 40.80 24.25 -33.55
N PRO A 18 39.68 25.00 -33.63
CA PRO A 18 39.51 26.22 -32.84
C PRO A 18 39.05 25.90 -31.41
N ALA A 19 39.61 26.65 -30.45
CA ALA A 19 39.28 26.62 -29.04
C ALA A 19 37.87 27.16 -28.78
N ALA A 20 37.04 26.39 -28.07
CA ALA A 20 35.73 26.83 -27.62
C ALA A 20 35.86 27.66 -26.34
N ALA A 21 35.31 28.87 -26.39
CA ALA A 21 35.27 29.85 -25.32
C ALA A 21 34.41 29.37 -24.14
N ARG A 22 34.93 29.59 -22.92
CA ARG A 22 34.19 29.44 -21.66
C ARG A 22 33.38 30.71 -21.42
N LEU A 23 32.05 30.61 -21.40
CA LEU A 23 31.19 31.65 -20.83
C LEU A 23 30.97 31.38 -19.34
N PRO A 24 31.12 32.39 -18.45
CA PRO A 24 30.66 32.28 -17.07
C PRO A 24 29.15 32.46 -17.00
N TRP A 25 28.47 31.51 -16.36
CA TRP A 25 27.05 31.61 -16.01
C TRP A 25 26.91 32.58 -14.81
N LEU A 26 26.17 33.67 -15.03
CA LEU A 26 25.75 34.62 -14.00
C LEU A 26 24.62 34.02 -13.18
N GLY A 27 24.73 34.12 -11.85
CA GLY A 27 23.71 33.65 -10.91
C GLY A 27 22.51 34.60 -10.75
N GLY A 28 21.48 34.05 -10.12
CA GLY A 28 20.60 34.78 -9.21
C GLY A 28 19.25 35.25 -9.77
N ALA A 29 18.18 34.51 -9.41
CA ALA A 29 16.99 35.07 -8.77
C ALA A 29 16.01 33.94 -8.39
N VAL A 30 15.96 33.57 -7.11
CA VAL A 30 14.86 32.79 -6.53
C VAL A 30 13.83 33.80 -6.01
N LEU A 31 12.65 33.80 -6.62
CA LEU A 31 11.52 34.61 -6.17
C LEU A 31 10.88 33.91 -4.96
N ALA A 32 11.20 34.37 -3.75
CA ALA A 32 10.50 33.96 -2.53
C ALA A 32 9.12 34.62 -2.48
N VAL A 33 8.06 33.83 -2.63
CA VAL A 33 6.69 34.28 -2.36
C VAL A 33 6.47 34.21 -0.84
N LEU A 34 6.36 35.38 -0.21
CA LEU A 34 5.95 35.53 1.18
C LEU A 34 4.47 35.14 1.33
N VAL A 35 4.22 34.11 2.12
CA VAL A 35 2.91 33.72 2.64
C VAL A 35 2.52 34.70 3.75
N LEU A 36 1.38 35.38 3.61
CA LEU A 36 0.71 36.03 4.73
C LEU A 36 -0.32 35.05 5.32
N GLY A 37 -0.06 34.59 6.54
CA GLY A 37 -0.99 33.78 7.32
C GLY A 37 -2.10 34.61 7.95
N ALA A 38 -3.32 34.07 7.95
CA ALA A 38 -4.41 34.56 8.78
C ALA A 38 -4.53 33.68 10.04
N VAL A 39 -4.52 34.34 11.19
CA VAL A 39 -4.68 33.75 12.53
C VAL A 39 -6.16 33.46 12.79
N GLY A 40 -6.49 32.22 13.15
CA GLY A 40 -7.78 31.80 13.70
C GLY A 40 -7.58 31.19 15.08
N GLY A 41 -8.26 31.75 16.09
CA GLY A 41 -7.99 31.52 17.51
C GLY A 41 -8.57 30.24 18.13
N THR A 42 -7.97 29.96 19.30
CA THR A 42 -8.17 28.95 20.35
C THR A 42 -9.59 28.61 20.84
N GLY A 43 -9.73 27.35 21.26
CA GLY A 43 -10.61 26.85 22.34
C GLY A 43 -10.86 25.35 22.17
N ALA A 44 -10.89 24.44 23.16
CA ALA A 44 -10.58 24.45 24.58
C ALA A 44 -10.31 22.98 25.01
N THR A 45 -9.67 22.80 26.16
CA THR A 45 -9.32 21.54 26.82
C THR A 45 -10.50 20.63 27.17
N GLY A 46 -10.34 19.31 27.06
CA GLY A 46 -11.23 18.28 27.62
C GLY A 46 -10.47 16.97 27.93
N VAL A 47 -10.67 16.46 29.13
CA VAL A 47 -9.89 15.45 29.90
C VAL A 47 -10.29 14.00 29.53
N PRO A 48 -9.42 12.97 29.71
CA PRO A 48 -9.75 11.57 29.40
C PRO A 48 -10.64 10.90 30.46
N GLY A 49 -11.58 10.04 30.01
CA GLY A 49 -12.55 9.32 30.85
C GLY A 49 -12.58 7.81 30.64
N SER A 50 -11.99 7.11 31.63
CA SER A 50 -12.30 5.81 32.27
C SER A 50 -13.33 4.80 31.69
N THR A 51 -12.84 3.56 31.53
CA THR A 51 -13.35 2.25 32.05
C THR A 51 -14.84 2.05 32.39
N GLY A 52 -15.38 0.91 31.96
CA GLY A 52 -16.49 0.19 32.61
C GLY A 52 -17.27 -0.67 31.62
N ALA A 53 -16.94 -1.96 31.46
CA ALA A 53 -17.49 -3.09 32.22
C ALA A 53 -18.98 -3.36 31.94
N PHE A 54 -19.23 -4.46 31.23
CA PHE A 54 -20.54 -5.09 31.10
C PHE A 54 -20.91 -5.80 32.41
N GLY A 55 -22.14 -5.56 32.90
CA GLY A 55 -22.64 -6.17 34.13
C GLY A 55 -24.16 -6.14 34.25
N SER A 56 -24.74 -7.32 34.06
CA SER A 56 -25.92 -7.92 34.73
C SER A 56 -27.34 -7.32 34.60
N THR A 57 -28.19 -8.11 33.94
CA THR A 57 -29.41 -8.77 34.46
C THR A 57 -30.13 -8.18 35.68
N GLY A 58 -31.44 -7.95 35.53
CA GLY A 58 -32.39 -7.83 36.65
C GLY A 58 -33.85 -7.70 36.20
N ALA A 59 -34.64 -8.75 36.43
CA ALA A 59 -36.11 -8.77 36.25
C ALA A 59 -36.84 -8.63 37.60
N LEU A 60 -38.18 -8.44 37.52
CA LEU A 60 -39.23 -8.30 38.56
C LEU A 60 -39.42 -6.84 39.04
N GLY A 61 -40.58 -6.17 39.01
CA GLY A 61 -41.97 -6.51 38.69
C GLY A 61 -42.88 -5.86 39.75
N LEU A 62 -43.77 -4.92 39.40
CA LEU A 62 -44.91 -4.51 40.25
C LEU A 62 -46.11 -3.99 39.42
N THR A 63 -47.29 -4.34 39.91
CA THR A 63 -48.64 -4.21 39.35
C THR A 63 -49.30 -2.84 39.57
N GLY A 64 -50.12 -2.37 38.61
CA GLY A 64 -51.13 -1.31 38.81
C GLY A 64 -51.71 -0.75 37.49
N ALA A 65 -52.97 -1.09 37.17
CA ALA A 65 -53.72 -0.63 35.99
C ALA A 65 -54.47 0.71 36.26
N PRO A 66 -55.27 1.27 35.31
CA PRO A 66 -55.05 1.58 33.89
C PRO A 66 -55.22 3.10 33.61
N ALA A 67 -54.47 3.68 32.67
CA ALA A 67 -54.85 4.98 32.09
C ALA A 67 -54.30 5.11 30.66
N LEU A 68 -55.22 5.34 29.72
CA LEU A 68 -54.93 5.71 28.34
C LEU A 68 -54.28 7.10 28.31
N ALA A 69 -52.99 7.16 27.99
CA ALA A 69 -52.36 8.34 27.43
C ALA A 69 -51.15 7.90 26.60
N SER A 70 -51.33 7.94 25.29
CA SER A 70 -50.29 7.79 24.28
C SER A 70 -49.22 8.88 24.46
N ALA A 71 -48.06 8.48 24.98
CA ALA A 71 -46.81 9.19 24.76
C ALA A 71 -45.71 8.14 24.70
N ALA A 72 -45.47 7.61 23.50
CA ALA A 72 -44.32 6.76 23.25
C ALA A 72 -43.06 7.55 23.65
N PRO A 73 -42.20 7.06 24.54
CA PRO A 73 -40.86 7.60 24.62
C PRO A 73 -40.23 7.31 23.26
N SER A 74 -39.94 8.36 22.50
CA SER A 74 -39.06 8.32 21.34
C SER A 74 -37.71 7.81 21.83
N SER A 75 -37.58 6.48 21.90
CA SER A 75 -36.31 5.82 22.08
C SER A 75 -35.56 6.11 20.79
N LEU A 76 -34.66 7.08 20.85
CA LEU A 76 -33.71 7.35 19.80
C LEU A 76 -32.78 6.13 19.76
N THR A 77 -33.19 5.10 19.03
CA THR A 77 -32.30 4.00 18.68
C THR A 77 -31.21 4.62 17.81
N VAL A 78 -30.06 4.91 18.41
CA VAL A 78 -28.83 5.08 17.64
C VAL A 78 -28.53 3.70 17.08
N ALA A 79 -29.04 3.46 15.87
CA ALA A 79 -28.54 2.37 15.05
C ALA A 79 -27.08 2.72 14.77
N PHE A 80 -26.16 2.12 15.53
CA PHE A 80 -24.82 1.87 15.02
C PHE A 80 -25.03 1.00 13.78
N HIS A 81 -25.11 1.66 12.63
CA HIS A 81 -24.80 1.01 11.38
C HIS A 81 -23.33 0.67 11.54
N GLY A 82 -23.04 -0.59 11.91
CA GLY A 82 -21.79 -1.19 11.50
C GLY A 82 -21.78 -1.04 9.99
N LEU A 83 -21.14 0.02 9.50
CA LEU A 83 -20.82 0.16 8.11
C LEU A 83 -19.82 -0.97 7.87
N GLY A 84 -20.34 -2.16 7.57
CA GLY A 84 -19.60 -3.17 6.86
C GLY A 84 -19.28 -2.54 5.52
N SER A 85 -18.21 -1.76 5.49
CA SER A 85 -17.67 -1.19 4.28
C SER A 85 -17.05 -2.36 3.54
N THR A 86 -17.85 -3.01 2.71
CA THR A 86 -17.32 -3.76 1.60
C THR A 86 -16.51 -2.78 0.77
N PHE A 87 -15.21 -3.01 0.69
CA PHE A 87 -14.31 -2.28 -0.20
C PHE A 87 -13.97 -3.18 -1.39
N PRO A 88 -14.95 -3.52 -2.26
CA PRO A 88 -14.66 -4.37 -3.41
C PRO A 88 -13.61 -3.71 -4.32
N ASP A 89 -13.56 -2.37 -4.35
CA ASP A 89 -12.61 -1.59 -5.14
C ASP A 89 -11.17 -1.55 -4.57
N GLY A 90 -10.93 -2.25 -3.45
CA GLY A 90 -9.62 -2.36 -2.82
C GLY A 90 -9.59 -1.85 -1.38
N ALA A 91 -8.63 -2.32 -0.60
CA ALA A 91 -8.54 -2.04 0.82
C ALA A 91 -8.36 -0.52 1.14
N PRO A 92 -8.75 -0.07 2.35
CA PRO A 92 -8.35 1.25 2.86
C PRO A 92 -6.82 1.38 2.87
N ALA A 93 -6.29 2.59 2.69
CA ALA A 93 -4.84 2.81 2.80
C ALA A 93 -4.31 2.37 4.18
N ARG A 94 -3.03 1.98 4.22
CA ARG A 94 -2.28 1.65 5.45
C ARG A 94 -2.80 0.44 6.23
N VAL A 95 -3.34 -0.56 5.55
CA VAL A 95 -3.70 -1.85 6.16
C VAL A 95 -2.76 -2.99 5.76
N ALA A 96 -1.60 -2.67 5.17
CA ALA A 96 -0.56 -3.66 4.84
C ALA A 96 0.35 -4.04 6.03
N GLY A 97 0.26 -3.36 7.18
CA GLY A 97 1.18 -3.44 8.32
C GLY A 97 2.43 -2.58 8.20
N GLY A 98 2.62 -1.90 7.06
CA GLY A 98 3.74 -0.99 6.82
C GLY A 98 3.46 0.44 7.32
N PHE A 99 4.51 1.25 7.46
CA PHE A 99 4.42 2.68 7.80
C PHE A 99 3.78 2.99 9.17
N GLY A 100 3.79 2.02 10.10
CA GLY A 100 3.08 2.12 11.37
C GLY A 100 1.56 2.06 11.22
N GLY A 101 1.05 1.62 10.06
CA GLY A 101 -0.35 1.32 9.82
C GLY A 101 -0.77 -0.03 10.39
N ASP A 102 -2.07 -0.29 10.33
CA ASP A 102 -2.68 -1.55 10.77
C ASP A 102 -2.49 -2.67 9.73
N THR A 103 -3.00 -3.86 10.03
CA THR A 103 -3.18 -4.95 9.05
C THR A 103 -4.66 -5.04 8.65
N CYS A 104 -5.01 -5.98 7.76
CA CYS A 104 -6.41 -6.30 7.46
C CYS A 104 -7.22 -6.69 8.72
N LEU A 105 -6.54 -7.09 9.81
CA LEU A 105 -7.14 -7.45 11.09
C LEU A 105 -7.91 -6.29 11.73
N ALA A 106 -7.59 -5.04 11.39
CA ALA A 106 -8.34 -3.87 11.89
C ALA A 106 -9.82 -3.91 11.50
N CYS A 107 -10.14 -4.54 10.36
CA CYS A 107 -11.51 -4.69 9.86
C CYS A 107 -12.00 -6.14 9.83
N HIS A 108 -11.08 -7.11 9.71
CA HIS A 108 -11.37 -8.55 9.66
C HIS A 108 -10.75 -9.25 10.86
N TRP A 109 -11.35 -9.09 12.04
CA TRP A 109 -10.71 -9.37 13.33
C TRP A 109 -10.99 -10.77 13.93
N GLU A 110 -11.81 -11.59 13.29
CA GLU A 110 -12.26 -12.85 13.91
C GLU A 110 -11.16 -13.91 13.96
N PHE A 111 -10.36 -14.02 12.89
CA PHE A 111 -9.30 -15.02 12.77
C PHE A 111 -8.01 -14.39 12.23
N ASP A 112 -6.89 -14.71 12.88
CA ASP A 112 -5.54 -14.27 12.47
C ASP A 112 -4.61 -15.45 12.13
N ASP A 113 -3.41 -15.11 11.63
CA ASP A 113 -2.35 -16.07 11.27
C ASP A 113 -1.98 -17.04 12.39
N ALA A 114 -2.02 -16.59 13.65
CA ALA A 114 -1.55 -17.37 14.78
C ALA A 114 -2.51 -18.52 15.12
N GLU A 115 -3.76 -18.43 14.67
CA GLU A 115 -4.83 -19.36 14.99
C GLU A 115 -5.14 -20.38 13.88
N ASP A 116 -4.54 -20.26 12.68
CA ASP A 116 -4.95 -21.06 11.51
C ASP A 116 -3.79 -21.72 10.73
N ALA A 117 -3.55 -23.01 11.01
CA ALA A 117 -2.61 -23.83 10.24
C ALA A 117 -3.15 -24.33 8.87
N VAL A 118 -4.42 -24.05 8.54
CA VAL A 118 -5.08 -24.62 7.35
C VAL A 118 -4.94 -23.70 6.13
N GLY A 119 -4.93 -22.38 6.32
CA GLY A 119 -4.67 -21.41 5.27
C GLY A 119 -3.21 -20.95 5.21
N SER A 120 -2.88 -20.16 4.19
CA SER A 120 -1.55 -19.57 4.05
C SER A 120 -1.54 -18.33 3.17
N LEU A 121 -0.69 -17.36 3.52
CA LEU A 121 -0.18 -16.34 2.63
C LEU A 121 1.25 -16.71 2.17
N GLN A 122 1.48 -16.73 0.86
CA GLN A 122 2.78 -16.94 0.26
C GLN A 122 3.12 -15.77 -0.66
N VAL A 123 4.36 -15.28 -0.57
CA VAL A 123 4.89 -14.27 -1.48
C VAL A 123 6.20 -14.79 -2.07
N SER A 124 6.23 -14.99 -3.38
CA SER A 124 7.42 -15.43 -4.11
C SER A 124 7.96 -14.32 -5.02
N GLY A 125 9.21 -14.44 -5.45
CA GLY A 125 9.89 -13.43 -6.26
C GLY A 125 10.52 -12.28 -5.46
N VAL A 126 10.42 -12.33 -4.12
CA VAL A 126 11.13 -11.42 -3.22
C VAL A 126 12.64 -11.69 -3.32
N PRO A 127 13.46 -10.70 -3.70
CA PRO A 127 14.92 -10.89 -3.77
C PRO A 127 15.53 -10.94 -2.37
N GLU A 128 16.69 -11.59 -2.23
CA GLU A 128 17.50 -11.50 -0.99
C GLU A 128 18.14 -10.10 -0.85
N ALA A 129 18.55 -9.51 -1.97
CA ALA A 129 19.13 -8.17 -2.04
C ALA A 129 18.60 -7.38 -3.25
N TRP A 130 18.29 -6.10 -3.05
CA TRP A 130 17.75 -5.22 -4.08
C TRP A 130 18.83 -4.36 -4.73
N LYS A 131 18.77 -4.21 -6.06
CA LYS A 131 19.62 -3.27 -6.81
C LYS A 131 18.83 -2.01 -7.14
N PRO A 132 19.46 -0.83 -7.10
CA PRO A 132 18.75 0.41 -7.43
C PRO A 132 18.10 0.39 -8.80
N GLY A 133 16.82 0.81 -8.86
CA GLY A 133 16.02 0.84 -10.09
C GLY A 133 15.64 -0.53 -10.69
N GLU A 134 16.14 -1.63 -10.13
CA GLU A 134 15.82 -2.98 -10.60
C GLU A 134 14.35 -3.32 -10.31
N ARG A 135 13.74 -4.11 -11.19
CA ARG A 135 12.34 -4.54 -11.07
C ARG A 135 12.25 -6.01 -10.70
N TYR A 136 11.42 -6.30 -9.71
CA TYR A 136 11.16 -7.64 -9.21
C TYR A 136 9.66 -7.93 -9.33
N THR A 137 9.31 -9.03 -10.00
CA THR A 137 7.93 -9.52 -10.01
C THR A 137 7.67 -10.30 -8.73
N LEU A 138 6.69 -9.84 -7.96
CA LEU A 138 6.23 -10.45 -6.73
C LEU A 138 4.90 -11.14 -7.00
N ASP A 139 4.85 -12.44 -6.72
CA ASP A 139 3.63 -13.23 -6.82
C ASP A 139 3.07 -13.47 -5.41
N ILE A 140 1.85 -13.00 -5.18
CA ILE A 140 1.14 -13.09 -3.90
C ILE A 140 0.05 -14.15 -4.05
N GLU A 141 0.06 -15.18 -3.21
CA GLU A 141 -0.99 -16.19 -3.13
C GLU A 141 -1.57 -16.21 -1.72
N VAL A 142 -2.90 -16.09 -1.64
CA VAL A 142 -3.66 -16.49 -0.46
C VAL A 142 -4.39 -17.78 -0.78
N LYS A 143 -4.31 -18.74 0.15
CA LYS A 143 -4.97 -20.03 0.01
C LYS A 143 -5.67 -20.40 1.30
N ARG A 144 -6.94 -20.80 1.19
CA ARG A 144 -7.73 -21.37 2.28
C ARG A 144 -8.84 -22.27 1.71
N PRO A 145 -9.00 -23.51 2.19
CA PRO A 145 -10.16 -24.34 1.83
C PRO A 145 -11.47 -23.60 2.12
N GLY A 146 -12.36 -23.57 1.12
CA GLY A 146 -13.67 -22.93 1.25
C GLY A 146 -13.70 -21.42 1.01
N MET A 147 -12.55 -20.75 0.83
CA MET A 147 -12.58 -19.33 0.47
C MET A 147 -13.23 -19.12 -0.90
N VAL A 148 -14.02 -18.07 -1.02
CA VAL A 148 -14.71 -17.65 -2.25
C VAL A 148 -14.10 -16.36 -2.78
N VAL A 149 -13.59 -15.51 -1.90
CA VAL A 149 -12.96 -14.24 -2.25
C VAL A 149 -11.65 -14.06 -1.49
N GLY A 150 -10.75 -13.25 -2.04
CA GLY A 150 -9.55 -12.81 -1.35
C GLY A 150 -9.22 -11.36 -1.65
N GLY A 151 -8.49 -10.73 -0.75
CA GLY A 151 -7.99 -9.37 -0.93
C GLY A 151 -6.59 -9.25 -0.34
N PHE A 152 -5.83 -8.26 -0.80
CA PHE A 152 -4.52 -7.94 -0.23
C PHE A 152 -4.23 -6.44 -0.28
N GLN A 153 -3.26 -6.04 0.53
CA GLN A 153 -2.52 -4.79 0.39
C GLN A 153 -1.02 -5.05 0.62
N LEU A 154 -0.19 -4.47 -0.24
CA LEU A 154 1.28 -4.54 -0.23
C LEU A 154 1.86 -3.14 -0.09
N ALA A 155 2.84 -2.98 0.80
CA ALA A 155 3.62 -1.77 1.03
C ALA A 155 5.12 -2.06 1.00
N ALA A 156 5.93 -1.05 0.66
CA ALA A 156 7.39 -1.14 0.66
C ALA A 156 8.01 0.10 1.32
N ARG A 157 8.81 -0.10 2.37
CA ARG A 157 9.40 0.99 3.16
C ARG A 157 10.86 0.75 3.49
N PHE A 158 11.60 1.83 3.72
CA PHE A 158 12.92 1.74 4.33
C PHE A 158 12.80 1.37 5.81
N THR A 159 13.67 0.49 6.29
CA THR A 159 13.74 0.14 7.72
C THR A 159 14.13 1.33 8.59
N SER A 160 14.99 2.21 8.07
CA SER A 160 15.66 3.27 8.85
C SER A 160 14.74 4.40 9.31
N ASP A 161 13.81 4.83 8.45
CA ASP A 161 12.96 6.00 8.70
C ASP A 161 11.52 5.79 8.23
N THR A 162 11.16 4.56 7.87
CA THR A 162 9.83 4.19 7.40
C THR A 162 9.36 4.96 6.17
N THR A 163 10.25 5.60 5.41
CA THR A 163 9.85 6.29 4.17
C THR A 163 9.59 5.28 3.04
N GLN A 164 8.80 5.69 2.04
CA GLN A 164 8.48 4.87 0.87
C GLN A 164 9.76 4.35 0.20
N ALA A 165 9.81 3.04 -0.08
CA ALA A 165 10.94 2.40 -0.74
C ALA A 165 10.54 1.85 -2.12
N GLY A 166 10.82 2.64 -3.15
CA GLY A 166 10.54 2.26 -4.53
C GLY A 166 9.08 2.50 -4.92
N ALA A 167 8.67 1.88 -6.02
CA ALA A 167 7.35 2.05 -6.60
C ALA A 167 6.73 0.71 -7.01
N PHE A 168 5.41 0.69 -7.17
CA PHE A 168 4.70 -0.45 -7.73
C PHE A 168 4.29 -0.18 -9.17
N ARG A 169 4.33 -1.24 -9.98
CA ARG A 169 3.81 -1.28 -11.36
C ARG A 169 2.91 -2.49 -11.47
N ILE A 170 1.81 -2.33 -12.21
CA ILE A 170 0.86 -3.40 -12.46
C ILE A 170 1.15 -4.01 -13.84
N PRO A 171 1.48 -5.31 -13.93
CA PRO A 171 1.58 -6.00 -15.21
C PRO A 171 0.29 -5.85 -16.02
N GLU A 172 0.38 -5.83 -17.35
CA GLU A 172 -0.79 -5.63 -18.22
C GLU A 172 -1.90 -6.66 -17.94
N GLN A 173 -1.52 -7.92 -17.69
CA GLN A 173 -2.47 -9.00 -17.36
C GLN A 173 -3.19 -8.82 -16.02
N GLU A 174 -2.70 -7.95 -15.13
CA GLU A 174 -3.29 -7.65 -13.82
C GLU A 174 -3.99 -6.29 -13.78
N SER A 175 -4.01 -5.53 -14.89
CA SER A 175 -4.48 -4.13 -14.94
C SER A 175 -5.94 -3.91 -14.52
N GLY A 176 -6.78 -4.94 -14.61
CA GLY A 176 -8.16 -4.91 -14.10
C GLY A 176 -8.28 -5.40 -12.65
N ARG A 177 -7.31 -6.18 -12.16
CA ARG A 177 -7.37 -6.95 -10.90
C ARG A 177 -6.61 -6.30 -9.74
N ILE A 178 -5.69 -5.39 -10.06
CA ILE A 178 -4.82 -4.73 -9.10
C ILE A 178 -4.74 -3.24 -9.42
N ALA A 179 -4.75 -2.42 -8.38
CA ALA A 179 -4.50 -0.98 -8.45
C ALA A 179 -3.35 -0.57 -7.50
N VAL A 180 -2.76 0.59 -7.76
CA VAL A 180 -1.85 1.26 -6.83
C VAL A 180 -2.57 2.46 -6.23
N LEU A 181 -2.76 2.44 -4.92
CA LEU A 181 -3.28 3.55 -4.15
C LEU A 181 -2.13 4.46 -3.71
N ASP A 182 -2.25 5.76 -3.96
CA ASP A 182 -1.35 6.79 -3.45
C ASP A 182 -2.04 7.55 -2.33
N GLU A 183 -1.48 7.47 -1.13
CA GLU A 183 -1.91 8.27 0.01
C GLU A 183 -0.75 9.14 0.49
N GLY A 184 -0.73 10.38 0.00
CA GLY A 184 0.26 11.37 0.42
C GLY A 184 1.71 10.99 0.07
N GLY A 185 1.91 10.27 -1.05
CA GLY A 185 3.21 9.80 -1.51
C GLY A 185 3.61 8.43 -0.97
N LEU A 186 2.78 7.79 -0.15
CA LEU A 186 2.93 6.38 0.19
C LEU A 186 2.11 5.54 -0.78
N LEU A 187 2.74 4.52 -1.35
CA LEU A 187 2.11 3.70 -2.36
C LEU A 187 1.74 2.34 -1.78
N PHE A 188 0.54 1.88 -2.11
CA PHE A 188 0.01 0.59 -1.72
C PHE A 188 -0.50 -0.14 -2.95
N ALA A 189 0.07 -1.29 -3.30
CA ALA A 189 -0.52 -2.16 -4.31
C ALA A 189 -1.62 -3.01 -3.67
N GLN A 190 -2.78 -3.12 -4.31
CA GLN A 190 -3.93 -3.80 -3.75
C GLN A 190 -4.86 -4.35 -4.82
N HIS A 191 -5.69 -5.30 -4.42
CA HIS A 191 -6.76 -5.83 -5.25
C HIS A 191 -7.79 -4.76 -5.67
N THR A 192 -8.50 -5.05 -6.75
CA THR A 192 -9.75 -4.37 -7.18
C THR A 192 -10.90 -5.37 -7.14
N GLU A 193 -12.11 -4.96 -7.55
CA GLU A 193 -13.30 -5.83 -7.55
C GLU A 193 -13.10 -7.06 -8.45
N ASP A 194 -12.50 -6.89 -9.64
CA ASP A 194 -12.19 -8.02 -10.53
C ASP A 194 -11.06 -8.92 -10.00
N GLY A 195 -10.29 -8.41 -9.04
CA GLY A 195 -9.18 -9.11 -8.41
C GLY A 195 -9.59 -10.07 -7.29
N ILE A 196 -10.80 -9.95 -6.75
CA ILE A 196 -11.22 -10.69 -5.55
C ILE A 196 -11.61 -12.16 -5.74
N PRO A 197 -12.23 -12.60 -6.86
CA PRO A 197 -12.82 -13.94 -6.89
C PRO A 197 -11.75 -15.04 -6.83
N ALA A 198 -11.99 -16.05 -6.00
CA ALA A 198 -11.15 -17.25 -5.95
C ALA A 198 -11.16 -18.00 -7.28
N GLU A 199 -10.02 -18.58 -7.63
CA GLU A 199 -9.84 -19.36 -8.84
C GLU A 199 -10.75 -20.60 -8.81
N ASN A 200 -11.89 -20.58 -9.50
CA ASN A 200 -12.75 -21.73 -9.82
C ASN A 200 -12.82 -22.85 -8.73
N GLY A 201 -13.07 -22.48 -7.47
CA GLY A 201 -13.20 -23.44 -6.37
C GLY A 201 -11.88 -24.07 -5.86
N ALA A 202 -10.73 -23.58 -6.30
CA ALA A 202 -9.41 -24.02 -5.85
C ALA A 202 -9.06 -23.53 -4.42
N GLY A 203 -9.92 -22.69 -3.82
CA GLY A 203 -9.69 -22.11 -2.50
C GLY A 203 -8.41 -21.28 -2.46
N ARG A 204 -8.16 -20.49 -3.52
CA ARG A 204 -7.02 -19.58 -3.63
C ARG A 204 -7.30 -18.40 -4.55
N VAL A 205 -6.56 -17.32 -4.34
CA VAL A 205 -6.44 -16.19 -5.27
C VAL A 205 -4.96 -15.85 -5.42
N ARG A 206 -4.56 -15.45 -6.63
CA ARG A 206 -3.20 -15.02 -6.97
C ARG A 206 -3.18 -13.66 -7.63
N TRP A 207 -2.13 -12.90 -7.35
CA TRP A 207 -1.84 -11.60 -7.95
C TRP A 207 -0.34 -11.46 -8.23
N SER A 208 0.00 -10.80 -9.32
CA SER A 208 1.40 -10.46 -9.65
C SER A 208 1.60 -8.95 -9.65
N VAL A 209 2.51 -8.45 -8.82
CA VAL A 209 2.88 -7.03 -8.74
C VAL A 209 4.34 -6.87 -9.09
N ILE A 210 4.70 -5.85 -9.86
CA ILE A 210 6.11 -5.50 -10.06
C ILE A 210 6.49 -4.45 -9.02
N TRP A 211 7.49 -4.75 -8.19
CA TRP A 211 8.16 -3.78 -7.34
C TRP A 211 9.42 -3.27 -8.04
N GLU A 212 9.45 -1.96 -8.29
CA GLU A 212 10.63 -1.24 -8.77
C GLU A 212 11.38 -0.70 -7.55
N ALA A 213 12.57 -1.25 -7.31
CA ALA A 213 13.40 -0.89 -6.17
C ALA A 213 13.81 0.61 -6.22
N PRO A 214 14.11 1.24 -5.07
CA PRO A 214 14.49 2.64 -5.03
C PRO A 214 15.61 3.00 -6.01
N ASP A 215 15.46 4.09 -6.75
CA ASP A 215 16.50 4.59 -7.64
C ASP A 215 17.51 5.46 -6.87
N GLU A 216 18.80 5.23 -7.07
CA GLU A 216 19.88 6.08 -6.54
C GLU A 216 19.90 7.46 -7.19
N GLU A 217 19.42 7.57 -8.42
CA GLU A 217 19.48 8.79 -9.23
C GLU A 217 18.30 9.73 -8.97
N ALA A 218 17.32 9.32 -8.16
CA ALA A 218 16.20 10.16 -7.77
C ALA A 218 16.72 11.38 -6.95
N PRO A 219 16.57 12.61 -7.45
CA PRO A 219 17.16 13.78 -6.82
C PRO A 219 16.59 14.02 -5.41
N GLY A 220 17.47 14.15 -4.41
CA GLY A 220 17.12 14.70 -3.10
C GLY A 220 17.30 13.76 -1.89
N ARG A 221 17.64 12.48 -2.06
CA ARG A 221 17.95 11.60 -0.92
C ARG A 221 18.95 10.50 -1.30
N PRO A 222 20.26 10.69 -1.01
CA PRO A 222 21.24 9.61 -1.15
C PRO A 222 20.81 8.42 -0.31
N ILE A 223 20.68 7.26 -0.95
CA ILE A 223 20.33 6.02 -0.26
C ILE A 223 21.65 5.36 0.16
N PRO A 224 21.90 5.09 1.46
CA PRO A 224 23.13 4.43 1.89
C PRO A 224 23.27 3.01 1.36
N GLY A 225 24.50 2.56 1.07
CA GLY A 225 24.78 1.18 0.63
C GLY A 225 24.32 0.08 1.59
N THR A 226 23.94 0.44 2.82
CA THR A 226 23.41 -0.43 3.87
C THR A 226 21.89 -0.30 4.06
N ALA A 227 21.19 0.39 3.15
CA ALA A 227 19.76 0.63 3.29
C ALA A 227 18.96 -0.66 3.07
N GLU A 228 18.16 -1.03 4.06
CA GLU A 228 17.27 -2.18 3.98
C GLU A 228 15.85 -1.74 3.65
N VAL A 229 15.16 -2.56 2.87
CA VAL A 229 13.73 -2.43 2.58
C VAL A 229 12.96 -3.50 3.32
N VAL A 230 11.78 -3.15 3.83
CA VAL A 230 10.77 -4.09 4.30
C VAL A 230 9.59 -4.05 3.33
N LEU A 231 9.25 -5.21 2.77
CA LEU A 231 7.95 -5.43 2.15
C LEU A 231 6.98 -5.91 3.23
N ASN A 232 5.85 -5.23 3.32
CA ASN A 232 4.76 -5.50 4.24
C ASN A 232 3.55 -5.97 3.42
N VAL A 233 3.02 -7.15 3.70
CA VAL A 233 1.83 -7.69 3.02
C VAL A 233 0.82 -8.11 4.05
N SER A 234 -0.43 -7.67 3.88
CA SER A 234 -1.58 -8.19 4.60
C SER A 234 -2.64 -8.62 3.60
N ALA A 235 -3.32 -9.72 3.88
CA ALA A 235 -4.29 -10.31 2.98
C ALA A 235 -5.42 -11.00 3.74
N VAL A 236 -6.54 -11.21 3.04
CA VAL A 236 -7.78 -11.79 3.58
C VAL A 236 -8.19 -12.98 2.72
N ALA A 237 -8.66 -14.05 3.35
CA ALA A 237 -9.45 -15.10 2.71
C ALA A 237 -10.87 -15.09 3.30
N GLY A 238 -11.86 -14.83 2.45
CA GLY A 238 -13.25 -14.69 2.88
C GLY A 238 -14.21 -15.68 2.23
N ASP A 239 -15.35 -15.89 2.88
CA ASP A 239 -16.40 -16.81 2.44
C ASP A 239 -17.36 -16.21 1.40
N GLY A 240 -17.24 -14.90 1.14
CA GLY A 240 -17.98 -14.18 0.10
C GLY A 240 -19.37 -13.70 0.52
N ASP A 241 -19.73 -13.76 1.80
CA ASP A 241 -21.03 -13.29 2.30
C ASP A 241 -21.15 -11.76 2.42
N ARG A 242 -20.05 -11.03 2.11
CA ARG A 242 -19.89 -9.56 2.20
C ARG A 242 -19.88 -9.03 3.64
N SER A 243 -19.71 -9.89 4.63
CA SER A 243 -19.35 -9.55 5.99
C SER A 243 -17.83 -9.65 6.17
N GLN A 244 -17.33 -9.03 7.23
CA GLN A 244 -15.98 -9.28 7.73
C GLN A 244 -15.90 -10.48 8.69
N MET A 245 -17.05 -11.03 9.09
CA MET A 245 -17.14 -12.20 9.95
C MET A 245 -16.80 -13.45 9.15
N GLY A 246 -16.12 -14.42 9.75
CA GLY A 246 -15.67 -15.63 9.04
C GLY A 246 -14.45 -15.42 8.14
N ASP A 247 -13.96 -14.18 8.01
CA ASP A 247 -12.78 -13.86 7.21
C ASP A 247 -11.49 -14.11 7.98
N TYR A 248 -10.50 -14.67 7.29
CA TYR A 248 -9.19 -15.01 7.84
C TYR A 248 -8.14 -14.05 7.34
N VAL A 249 -7.39 -13.44 8.27
CA VAL A 249 -6.32 -12.50 7.94
C VAL A 249 -4.97 -13.18 7.99
N TYR A 250 -4.17 -12.88 6.97
CA TYR A 250 -2.78 -13.31 6.89
C TYR A 250 -1.84 -12.15 6.64
N SER A 251 -0.69 -12.12 7.32
CA SER A 251 0.32 -11.07 7.22
C SER A 251 1.74 -11.61 7.10
N ALA A 252 2.56 -10.95 6.30
CA ALA A 252 3.95 -11.29 6.12
C ALA A 252 4.83 -10.04 5.99
N GLU A 253 6.06 -10.15 6.52
CA GLU A 253 7.11 -9.15 6.35
C GLU A 253 8.35 -9.78 5.71
N PHE A 254 8.93 -9.10 4.72
CA PHE A 254 10.18 -9.53 4.09
C PHE A 254 11.21 -8.42 4.17
N ARG A 255 12.35 -8.72 4.80
CA ARG A 255 13.51 -7.82 4.87
C ARG A 255 14.43 -8.11 3.69
N ILE A 256 14.78 -7.07 2.96
CA ILE A 256 15.60 -7.15 1.75
C ILE A 256 16.82 -6.25 1.96
N ALA A 257 18.00 -6.86 1.92
CA ALA A 257 19.26 -6.13 1.95
C ALA A 257 19.45 -5.34 0.66
N ARG A 258 20.39 -4.42 0.63
CA ARG A 258 20.86 -3.83 -0.63
C ARG A 258 22.00 -4.62 -1.23
#